data_AF-A0AAP1VEL9-F1
#
_entry.id   AF-A0AAP1VEL9-F1
#
_cell.length_a   1.000
_cell.length_b   1.000
_cell.length_c   1.000
_cell.angle_alpha   90.00
_cell.angle_beta   90.00
_cell.angle_gamma   90.00
#
_symmetry.space_group_name_H-M   'P 1'
#
loop_
_entity.id
_entity.type
_entity.pdbx_description
1 polymer ?
#
loop_
_entity_poly.entity_id
_entity_poly.type
_entity_poly.pdbx_seq_one_letter_code
_entity_poly.pdbx_strand_id
1 'polypeptide(L)'
;MISPLRPPTILATLVTFAFGGPVRAEGDLMRGAQAARECMACHSFAPGRHMTGPSLANVWGRKAGTAAGFQRYSDALKRSGLVWDKEHLDAWLKDPAARVPGNAMDFPGIADARTRADLLAYLEAVSGGRVSVPDQGLPNLKAAGAASQLTAIHYCGDTYRLSTADGKLHTFWEFNLRFKTDGSVDGPRPGTPVLVGTGMRGDRAAVIFSRPEEISGFIRRQCT
;
A
#
# COMPACT_ATOMS: atom_id res chain seq x y z
N MET A 1 -83.11 12.65 -48.15
CA MET A 1 -82.13 13.60 -47.61
C MET A 1 -81.28 12.85 -46.60
N ILE A 2 -80.04 12.51 -46.95
CA ILE A 2 -79.08 11.83 -46.07
C ILE A 2 -77.83 12.70 -46.09
N SER A 3 -77.54 13.39 -44.99
CA SER A 3 -76.27 14.09 -44.78
C SER A 3 -75.42 13.27 -43.82
N PRO A 4 -74.14 12.98 -44.15
CA PRO A 4 -73.28 12.19 -43.28
C PRO A 4 -72.66 13.05 -42.18
N LEU A 5 -72.57 12.49 -40.98
CA LEU A 5 -71.84 13.03 -39.82
C LEU A 5 -70.33 13.00 -40.11
N ARG A 6 -69.62 14.10 -39.83
CA ARG A 6 -68.14 14.16 -39.80
C ARG A 6 -67.66 13.83 -38.37
N PRO A 7 -66.64 12.98 -38.19
CA PRO A 7 -66.08 12.72 -36.86
C PRO A 7 -65.19 13.87 -36.39
N PRO A 8 -65.04 14.08 -35.06
CA PRO A 8 -64.20 15.13 -34.50
C PRO A 8 -62.72 14.76 -34.63
N THR A 9 -61.91 15.74 -35.01
CA THR A 9 -60.45 15.64 -35.10
C THR A 9 -59.84 15.64 -33.70
N ILE A 10 -59.25 14.51 -33.26
CA ILE A 10 -58.50 14.43 -32.01
C ILE A 10 -57.05 14.84 -32.29
N LEU A 11 -56.64 15.99 -31.75
CA LEU A 11 -55.25 16.47 -31.82
C LEU A 11 -54.46 15.80 -30.68
N ALA A 12 -53.68 14.76 -31.00
CA ALA A 12 -52.82 14.09 -30.03
C ALA A 12 -51.54 14.93 -29.79
N THR A 13 -51.42 15.50 -28.60
CA THR A 13 -50.21 16.22 -28.16
C THR A 13 -49.13 15.19 -27.79
N LEU A 14 -48.10 15.07 -28.61
CA LEU A 14 -46.93 14.23 -28.32
C LEU A 14 -46.12 14.89 -27.19
N VAL A 15 -46.20 14.34 -25.97
CA VAL A 15 -45.28 14.70 -24.88
C VAL A 15 -43.99 13.92 -25.11
N THR A 16 -42.97 14.59 -25.63
CA THR A 16 -41.61 14.05 -25.73
C THR A 16 -41.03 13.90 -24.32
N PHE A 17 -40.97 12.66 -23.84
CA PHE A 17 -40.17 12.31 -22.67
C PHE A 17 -38.69 12.53 -23.02
N ALA A 18 -38.07 13.56 -22.43
CA ALA A 18 -36.64 13.73 -22.46
C ALA A 18 -36.01 12.58 -21.64
N PHE A 19 -35.40 11.62 -22.33
CA PHE A 19 -34.55 10.60 -21.70
C PHE A 19 -33.42 11.30 -20.96
N GLY A 20 -33.27 10.96 -19.67
CA GLY A 20 -32.25 11.50 -18.78
C GLY A 20 -30.85 11.40 -19.37
N GLY A 21 -30.06 12.46 -19.15
CA GLY A 21 -28.66 12.52 -19.57
C GLY A 21 -27.81 11.38 -19.01
N PRO A 22 -26.55 11.25 -19.46
CA PRO A 22 -25.70 10.16 -19.04
C PRO A 22 -25.53 10.19 -17.52
N VAL A 23 -25.95 9.10 -16.87
CA VAL A 23 -25.51 8.78 -15.52
C VAL A 23 -23.99 8.82 -15.55
N ARG A 24 -23.39 9.78 -14.82
CA ARG A 24 -21.95 9.76 -14.58
C ARG A 24 -21.67 8.49 -13.78
N ALA A 25 -21.24 7.43 -14.45
CA ALA A 25 -20.95 6.16 -13.83
C ALA A 25 -20.00 6.40 -12.66
N GLU A 26 -20.46 6.08 -11.44
CA GLU A 26 -19.62 5.92 -10.27
C GLU A 26 -18.40 5.06 -10.63
N GLY A 27 -17.29 5.30 -9.95
CA GLY A 27 -16.06 4.56 -10.23
C GLY A 27 -16.27 3.05 -10.09
N ASP A 28 -15.65 2.27 -10.96
CA ASP A 28 -15.72 0.82 -10.97
C ASP A 28 -14.70 0.24 -10.00
N LEU A 29 -15.19 -0.52 -9.01
CA LEU A 29 -14.35 -1.07 -7.95
C LEU A 29 -13.34 -2.11 -8.45
N MET A 30 -13.65 -2.86 -9.51
CA MET A 30 -12.72 -3.86 -10.05
C MET A 30 -11.58 -3.18 -10.80
N ARG A 31 -11.88 -2.19 -11.64
CA ARG A 31 -10.83 -1.38 -12.29
C ARG A 31 -10.05 -0.54 -11.28
N GLY A 32 -10.72 -0.04 -10.24
CA GLY A 32 -10.08 0.65 -9.13
C GLY A 32 -9.11 -0.26 -8.35
N ALA A 33 -9.49 -1.51 -8.10
CA ALA A 33 -8.60 -2.50 -7.49
C ALA A 33 -7.38 -2.81 -8.37
N GLN A 34 -7.54 -2.81 -9.69
CA GLN A 34 -6.43 -2.95 -10.64
C GLN A 34 -5.49 -1.74 -10.56
N ALA A 35 -6.02 -0.52 -10.57
CA ALA A 35 -5.23 0.71 -10.44
C ALA A 35 -4.50 0.80 -9.08
N ALA A 36 -5.13 0.33 -8.01
CA ALA A 36 -4.55 0.33 -6.66
C ALA A 36 -3.27 -0.51 -6.53
N ARG A 37 -3.00 -1.42 -7.48
CA ARG A 37 -1.77 -2.23 -7.49
C ARG A 37 -0.51 -1.37 -7.60
N GLU A 38 -0.58 -0.22 -8.29
CA GLU A 38 0.53 0.73 -8.35
C GLU A 38 0.88 1.30 -6.97
N CYS A 39 -0.13 1.48 -6.11
CA CYS A 39 0.05 1.97 -4.75
C CYS A 39 0.65 0.91 -3.82
N MET A 40 0.38 -0.38 -4.07
CA MET A 40 0.79 -1.49 -3.20
C MET A 40 2.32 -1.70 -3.13
N ALA A 41 3.08 -1.14 -4.07
CA ALA A 41 4.55 -1.14 -4.01
C ALA A 41 5.08 -0.35 -2.80
N CYS A 42 4.37 0.71 -2.41
CA CYS A 42 4.82 1.64 -1.38
C CYS A 42 3.87 1.72 -0.18
N HIS A 43 2.64 1.23 -0.31
CA HIS A 43 1.61 1.38 0.71
C HIS A 43 0.94 0.05 1.01
N SER A 44 0.69 -0.19 2.30
CA SER A 44 -0.24 -1.25 2.73
C SER A 44 -1.66 -0.68 2.90
N PHE A 45 -2.64 -1.55 2.72
CA PHE A 45 -4.05 -1.31 3.06
C PHE A 45 -4.43 -1.85 4.44
N ALA A 46 -3.49 -2.47 5.16
CA ALA A 46 -3.70 -2.91 6.54
C ALA A 46 -3.52 -1.74 7.52
N PRO A 47 -4.43 -1.54 8.50
CA PRO A 47 -4.30 -0.48 9.50
C PRO A 47 -2.98 -0.56 10.26
N GLY A 48 -2.29 0.58 10.41
CA GLY A 48 -1.03 0.68 11.16
C GLY A 48 0.20 0.05 10.48
N ARG A 49 0.03 -0.72 9.40
CA ARG A 49 1.14 -1.30 8.65
C ARG A 49 1.69 -0.27 7.66
N HIS A 50 2.83 0.32 7.97
CA HIS A 50 3.49 1.28 7.11
C HIS A 50 4.62 0.64 6.30
N MET A 51 4.85 1.15 5.10
CA MET A 51 5.93 0.72 4.21
C MET A 51 6.80 1.94 3.87
N THR A 52 7.25 2.07 2.62
CA THR A 52 7.86 3.30 2.10
C THR A 52 6.94 4.49 2.36
N GLY A 53 5.65 4.34 2.07
CA GLY A 53 4.58 5.27 2.40
C GLY A 53 3.73 4.82 3.60
N PRO A 54 2.86 5.71 4.11
CA PRO A 54 1.91 5.41 5.20
C PRO A 54 0.87 4.37 4.78
N SER A 55 0.18 3.78 5.75
CA SER A 55 -0.98 2.91 5.45
C SER A 55 -2.09 3.72 4.78
N LEU A 56 -2.70 3.15 3.75
CA LEU A 56 -3.89 3.70 3.08
C LEU A 56 -5.20 3.21 3.72
N ALA A 57 -5.13 2.36 4.74
CA ALA A 57 -6.30 2.03 5.55
C ALA A 57 -6.93 3.30 6.10
N ASN A 58 -8.25 3.45 5.98
CA ASN A 58 -9.00 4.60 6.48
C ASN A 58 -8.40 5.94 6.02
N VAL A 59 -8.00 6.02 4.75
CA VAL A 59 -7.43 7.26 4.18
C VAL A 59 -8.50 8.30 3.95
N TRP A 60 -9.71 7.89 3.60
CA TRP A 60 -10.82 8.79 3.33
C TRP A 60 -11.20 9.63 4.55
N GLY A 61 -11.32 10.94 4.38
CA GLY A 61 -11.59 11.92 5.44
C GLY A 61 -10.42 12.20 6.38
N ARG A 62 -9.27 11.52 6.23
CA ARG A 62 -8.10 11.75 7.09
C ARG A 62 -7.36 13.01 6.67
N LYS A 63 -6.86 13.79 7.63
CA LYS A 63 -5.95 14.90 7.36
C LYS A 63 -4.66 14.40 6.71
N ALA A 64 -4.17 15.10 5.70
CA ALA A 64 -2.90 14.77 5.06
C ALA A 64 -1.73 14.89 6.05
N GLY A 65 -0.79 13.95 5.97
CA GLY A 65 0.41 13.98 6.82
C GLY A 65 0.19 13.52 8.27
N THR A 66 -0.91 12.84 8.59
CA THR A 66 -1.26 12.51 10.00
C THR A 66 -1.54 11.03 10.27
N ALA A 67 -1.12 10.08 9.41
CA ALA A 67 -1.24 8.67 9.76
C ALA A 67 -0.41 8.36 11.01
N ALA A 68 -1.07 7.88 12.07
CA ALA A 68 -0.43 7.59 13.35
C ALA A 68 0.67 6.54 13.18
N GLY A 69 1.86 6.81 13.71
CA GLY A 69 3.03 5.93 13.58
C GLY A 69 3.91 6.19 12.36
N PHE A 70 3.43 6.91 11.34
CA PHE A 70 4.26 7.26 10.18
C PHE A 70 4.94 8.62 10.36
N GLN A 71 6.24 8.58 10.71
CA GLN A 71 7.02 9.79 10.99
C GLN A 71 7.60 10.47 9.73
N ARG A 72 7.80 9.70 8.65
CA ARG A 72 8.55 10.09 7.44
C ARG A 72 7.75 10.94 6.45
N TYR A 73 6.74 11.66 6.90
CA TYR A 73 6.05 12.62 6.04
C TYR A 73 6.95 13.80 5.70
N SER A 74 6.93 14.21 4.44
CA SER A 74 7.49 15.50 4.03
C SER A 74 6.82 16.65 4.78
N ASP A 75 7.60 17.66 5.09
CA ASP A 75 7.16 18.91 5.69
C ASP A 75 6.09 19.64 4.88
N ALA A 76 6.21 19.60 3.55
CA ALA A 76 5.22 20.17 2.64
C ALA A 76 3.83 19.53 2.82
N LEU A 77 3.77 18.20 2.85
CA LEU A 77 2.50 17.49 3.03
C LEU A 77 1.90 17.72 4.42
N LYS A 78 2.71 17.76 5.49
CA LYS A 78 2.26 18.06 6.85
C LYS A 78 1.59 19.44 6.95
N ARG A 79 2.14 20.44 6.22
CA ARG A 79 1.64 21.83 6.23
C ARG A 79 0.57 22.12 5.17
N SER A 80 0.25 21.16 4.31
CA SER A 80 -0.67 21.35 3.18
C SER A 80 -2.10 21.73 3.58
N GLY A 81 -2.52 21.38 4.80
CA GLY A 81 -3.89 21.61 5.29
C GLY A 81 -4.95 20.71 4.63
N LEU A 82 -4.55 19.80 3.74
CA LEU A 82 -5.48 18.94 3.00
C LEU A 82 -6.18 17.94 3.90
N VAL A 83 -7.43 17.65 3.54
CA VAL A 83 -8.19 16.51 4.04
C VAL A 83 -8.46 15.60 2.84
N TRP A 84 -8.26 14.29 3.01
CA TRP A 84 -8.41 13.33 1.93
C TRP A 84 -9.88 13.03 1.63
N ASP A 85 -10.52 13.94 0.93
CA ASP A 85 -11.80 13.73 0.27
C ASP A 85 -11.60 13.44 -1.23
N LYS A 86 -12.72 13.29 -1.96
CA LYS A 86 -12.73 13.00 -3.39
C LYS A 86 -11.99 14.05 -4.23
N GLU A 87 -12.20 15.33 -3.94
CA GLU A 87 -11.63 16.42 -4.73
C GLU A 87 -10.12 16.51 -4.51
N HIS A 88 -9.71 16.50 -3.24
CA HIS A 88 -8.31 16.59 -2.87
C HIS A 88 -7.52 15.36 -3.31
N LEU A 89 -8.10 14.16 -3.19
CA LEU A 89 -7.46 12.94 -3.68
C LEU A 89 -7.40 12.89 -5.21
N ASP A 90 -8.43 13.34 -5.95
CA ASP A 90 -8.35 13.38 -7.42
C ASP A 90 -7.20 14.27 -7.88
N ALA A 91 -7.10 15.49 -7.33
CA ALA A 91 -6.05 16.43 -7.68
C ALA A 91 -4.66 15.92 -7.27
N TRP A 92 -4.56 15.28 -6.09
CA TRP A 92 -3.34 14.66 -5.60
C TRP A 92 -2.87 13.50 -6.49
N LEU A 93 -3.79 12.61 -6.86
CA LEU A 93 -3.49 11.45 -7.70
C LEU A 93 -3.20 11.84 -9.16
N LYS A 94 -3.71 12.98 -9.63
CA LYS A 94 -3.40 13.49 -10.97
C LYS A 94 -1.94 13.89 -11.11
N ASP A 95 -1.44 14.66 -10.14
CA ASP A 95 -0.06 15.15 -10.11
C ASP A 95 0.33 15.55 -8.68
N PRO A 96 0.96 14.65 -7.91
CA PRO A 96 1.32 14.93 -6.52
C PRO A 96 2.30 16.09 -6.39
N ALA A 97 3.28 16.17 -7.30
CA ALA A 97 4.33 17.18 -7.28
C ALA A 97 3.77 18.58 -7.55
N ALA A 98 2.81 18.71 -8.48
CA ALA A 98 2.09 19.96 -8.68
C ALA A 98 1.12 20.28 -7.55
N ARG A 99 0.44 19.27 -6.98
CA ARG A 99 -0.58 19.51 -5.94
C ARG A 99 0.03 19.94 -4.60
N VAL A 100 1.14 19.33 -4.21
CA VAL A 100 1.95 19.72 -3.04
C VAL A 100 3.43 19.70 -3.42
N PRO A 101 3.98 20.83 -3.88
CA PRO A 101 5.40 20.94 -4.19
C PRO A 101 6.29 20.60 -2.99
N GLY A 102 7.33 19.80 -3.22
CA GLY A 102 8.25 19.34 -2.17
C GLY A 102 7.72 18.19 -1.31
N ASN A 103 6.64 17.53 -1.73
CA ASN A 103 6.22 16.27 -1.12
C ASN A 103 7.24 15.14 -1.42
N ALA A 104 7.29 14.12 -0.58
CA ALA A 104 8.23 13.00 -0.70
C ALA A 104 7.68 11.78 -1.45
N MET A 105 6.47 11.86 -2.00
CA MET A 105 5.87 10.77 -2.77
C MET A 105 6.37 10.85 -4.22
N ASP A 106 7.36 10.04 -4.54
CA ASP A 106 7.90 9.91 -5.89
C ASP A 106 6.95 9.07 -6.76
N PHE A 107 5.88 9.72 -7.22
CA PHE A 107 4.85 9.12 -8.05
C PHE A 107 4.48 10.11 -9.17
N PRO A 108 4.51 9.72 -10.45
CA PRO A 108 4.27 10.62 -11.57
C PRO A 108 2.81 11.09 -11.68
N GLY A 109 1.88 10.44 -10.98
CA GLY A 109 0.45 10.71 -11.10
C GLY A 109 -0.24 9.86 -12.16
N ILE A 110 -1.57 9.92 -12.17
CA ILE A 110 -2.46 9.20 -13.09
C ILE A 110 -3.19 10.23 -13.94
N ALA A 111 -2.75 10.43 -15.18
CA ALA A 111 -3.32 11.43 -16.08
C ALA A 111 -4.78 11.12 -16.44
N ASP A 112 -5.12 9.85 -16.65
CA ASP A 112 -6.46 9.42 -17.05
C ASP A 112 -7.49 9.62 -15.93
N ALA A 113 -8.48 10.47 -16.20
CA ALA A 113 -9.50 10.83 -15.22
C ALA A 113 -10.43 9.66 -14.86
N ARG A 114 -10.66 8.71 -15.79
CA ARG A 114 -11.51 7.55 -15.51
C ARG A 114 -10.82 6.60 -14.54
N THR A 115 -9.53 6.34 -14.75
CA THR A 115 -8.69 5.52 -13.87
C THR A 115 -8.63 6.12 -12.47
N ARG A 116 -8.46 7.45 -12.34
CA ARG A 116 -8.54 8.10 -11.02
C ARG A 116 -9.91 7.95 -10.38
N ALA A 117 -11.00 8.15 -11.12
CA ALA A 117 -12.35 7.99 -10.58
C ALA A 117 -12.62 6.56 -10.07
N ASP A 118 -12.16 5.55 -10.81
CA ASP A 118 -12.26 4.14 -10.42
C ASP A 118 -11.41 3.86 -9.15
N LEU A 119 -10.18 4.39 -9.08
CA LEU A 119 -9.31 4.27 -7.91
C LEU A 119 -9.91 4.97 -6.67
N LEU A 120 -10.46 6.17 -6.82
CA LEU A 120 -11.10 6.90 -5.73
C LEU A 120 -12.29 6.12 -5.14
N ALA A 121 -13.14 5.56 -6.00
CA ALA A 121 -14.25 4.72 -5.57
C ALA A 121 -13.77 3.50 -4.78
N TYR A 122 -12.67 2.89 -5.22
CA TYR A 122 -12.04 1.78 -4.51
C TYR A 122 -11.47 2.20 -3.15
N LEU A 123 -10.72 3.31 -3.07
CA LEU A 123 -10.15 3.81 -1.81
C LEU A 123 -11.24 4.17 -0.79
N GLU A 124 -12.35 4.75 -1.25
CA GLU A 124 -13.51 5.04 -0.42
C GLU A 124 -14.18 3.76 0.09
N ALA A 125 -14.35 2.76 -0.78
CA ALA A 125 -14.92 1.46 -0.42
C ALA A 125 -14.07 0.71 0.59
N VAL A 126 -12.75 0.71 0.42
CA VAL A 126 -11.80 0.09 1.36
C VAL A 126 -11.80 0.84 2.70
N SER A 127 -11.78 2.18 2.68
CA SER A 127 -11.83 2.97 3.92
C SER A 127 -13.15 2.79 4.67
N GLY A 128 -14.25 2.53 3.96
CA GLY A 128 -15.56 2.23 4.55
C GLY A 128 -15.78 0.76 4.90
N GLY A 129 -14.78 -0.11 4.74
CA GLY A 129 -14.91 -1.55 5.04
C GLY A 129 -15.83 -2.33 4.09
N ARG A 130 -16.25 -1.72 2.97
CA ARG A 130 -17.13 -2.34 1.96
C ARG A 130 -16.39 -3.34 1.07
N VAL A 131 -15.07 -3.20 0.96
CA VAL A 131 -14.19 -4.10 0.20
C VAL A 131 -12.95 -4.40 1.03
N SER A 132 -12.63 -5.68 1.17
CA SER A 132 -11.35 -6.13 1.73
C SER A 132 -10.28 -6.16 0.64
N VAL A 133 -9.13 -5.55 0.91
CA VAL A 133 -7.96 -5.67 0.03
C VAL A 133 -7.19 -6.95 0.40
N PRO A 134 -6.90 -7.85 -0.56
CA PRO A 134 -5.95 -8.93 -0.31
C PRO A 134 -4.62 -8.32 0.11
N ASP A 135 -4.20 -8.59 1.35
CA ASP A 135 -2.90 -8.14 1.82
C ASP A 135 -1.83 -8.94 1.07
N GLN A 136 -1.26 -8.34 0.03
CA GLN A 136 -0.02 -8.82 -0.62
C GLN A 136 1.21 -8.56 0.28
N GLY A 137 0.98 -8.11 1.53
CA GLY A 137 1.97 -7.49 2.39
C GLY A 137 3.13 -8.39 2.82
N LEU A 138 4.07 -7.73 3.51
CA LEU A 138 5.22 -8.39 4.12
C LEU A 138 4.73 -9.56 5.01
N PRO A 139 5.42 -10.71 4.97
CA PRO A 139 5.05 -11.86 5.76
C PRO A 139 5.10 -11.54 7.25
N ASN A 140 4.20 -12.13 8.04
CA ASN A 140 4.27 -12.02 9.50
C ASN A 140 5.48 -12.81 10.01
N LEU A 141 6.53 -12.10 10.39
CA LEU A 141 7.80 -12.67 10.83
C LEU A 141 7.72 -13.27 12.25
N LYS A 142 6.67 -12.97 13.03
CA LYS A 142 6.42 -13.67 14.31
C LYS A 142 6.03 -15.14 14.10
N ALA A 143 5.54 -15.48 12.91
CA ALA A 143 5.18 -16.84 12.53
C ALA A 143 6.33 -17.57 11.81
N ALA A 144 7.52 -16.96 11.69
CA ALA A 144 8.67 -17.60 11.06
C ALA A 144 9.01 -18.92 11.79
N GLY A 145 9.21 -20.00 11.02
CA GLY A 145 9.57 -21.31 11.55
C GLY A 145 11.04 -21.41 11.99
N ALA A 146 11.40 -22.54 12.61
CA ALA A 146 12.74 -22.77 13.15
C ALA A 146 13.87 -22.65 12.11
N ALA A 147 13.58 -22.95 10.83
CA ALA A 147 14.53 -22.82 9.72
C ALA A 147 14.88 -21.37 9.34
N SER A 148 14.16 -20.38 9.86
CA SER A 148 14.40 -18.96 9.58
C SER A 148 14.71 -18.15 10.84
N GLN A 149 14.37 -18.66 12.03
CA GLN A 149 14.73 -18.02 13.29
C GLN A 149 16.21 -18.21 13.57
N LEU A 150 16.96 -17.13 13.76
CA LEU A 150 18.38 -17.20 14.06
C LEU A 150 18.63 -17.32 15.56
N THR A 151 19.63 -18.12 15.91
CA THR A 151 20.14 -18.30 17.28
C THR A 151 21.49 -17.64 17.48
N ALA A 152 22.28 -17.47 16.41
CA ALA A 152 23.56 -16.77 16.45
C ALA A 152 23.95 -16.20 15.08
N ILE A 153 24.72 -15.11 15.11
CA ILE A 153 25.40 -14.58 13.93
C ILE A 153 26.87 -14.37 14.28
N HIS A 154 27.72 -15.07 13.54
CA HIS A 154 29.16 -14.93 13.66
C HIS A 154 29.75 -14.32 12.40
N TYR A 155 30.84 -13.57 12.53
CA TYR A 155 31.60 -13.11 11.37
C TYR A 155 33.12 -13.26 11.59
N CYS A 156 33.82 -13.46 10.48
CA CYS A 156 35.28 -13.38 10.39
C CYS A 156 35.68 -12.96 8.97
N GLY A 157 36.50 -11.91 8.86
CA GLY A 157 36.81 -11.32 7.55
C GLY A 157 35.53 -10.83 6.87
N ASP A 158 35.35 -11.22 5.61
CA ASP A 158 34.22 -10.89 4.75
C ASP A 158 33.05 -11.89 4.85
N THR A 159 33.15 -12.86 5.77
CA THR A 159 32.25 -14.01 5.84
C THR A 159 31.38 -13.96 7.09
N TYR A 160 30.08 -14.06 6.90
CA TYR A 160 29.07 -14.21 7.94
C TYR A 160 28.54 -15.63 7.99
N ARG A 161 28.39 -16.18 9.20
CA ARG A 161 27.82 -17.49 9.48
C ARG A 161 26.62 -17.34 10.41
N LEU A 162 25.47 -17.80 9.95
CA LEU A 162 24.17 -17.63 10.60
C LEU A 162 23.67 -18.99 11.03
N SER A 163 23.46 -19.17 12.33
CA SER A 163 22.88 -20.39 12.90
C SER A 163 21.38 -20.22 13.07
N THR A 164 20.58 -21.16 12.58
CA THR A 164 19.13 -21.19 12.74
C THR A 164 18.70 -22.09 13.90
N ALA A 165 17.46 -21.93 14.37
CA ALA A 165 16.90 -22.68 15.47
C ALA A 165 16.68 -24.17 15.14
N ASP A 166 16.62 -24.54 13.86
CA ASP A 166 16.65 -25.94 13.41
C ASP A 166 18.07 -26.52 13.31
N GLY A 167 19.10 -25.78 13.75
CA GLY A 167 20.49 -26.22 13.83
C GLY A 167 21.27 -26.10 12.52
N LYS A 168 20.72 -25.47 11.47
CA LYS A 168 21.45 -25.26 10.21
C LYS A 168 22.38 -24.04 10.30
N LEU A 169 23.44 -24.12 9.50
CA LEU A 169 24.40 -23.04 9.32
C LEU A 169 24.29 -22.51 7.90
N HIS A 170 24.14 -21.20 7.77
CA HIS A 170 24.13 -20.49 6.50
C HIS A 170 25.33 -19.56 6.41
N THR A 171 26.06 -19.61 5.29
CA THR A 171 27.25 -18.78 5.08
C THR A 171 26.98 -17.77 3.98
N PHE A 172 27.31 -16.50 4.26
CA PHE A 172 27.14 -15.40 3.31
C PHE A 172 28.42 -14.56 3.24
N TRP A 173 28.77 -14.13 2.02
CA TRP A 173 29.68 -13.02 1.81
C TRP A 173 29.02 -11.71 2.27
N GLU A 174 29.79 -10.79 2.86
CA GLU A 174 29.29 -9.56 3.49
C GLU A 174 28.40 -8.70 2.58
N PHE A 175 28.68 -8.66 1.27
CA PHE A 175 27.89 -7.89 0.31
C PHE A 175 26.55 -8.53 -0.02
N ASN A 176 26.39 -9.82 0.27
CA ASN A 176 25.17 -10.60 0.04
C ASN A 176 24.25 -10.65 1.26
N LEU A 177 24.69 -10.14 2.42
CA LEU A 177 23.90 -10.09 3.63
C LEU A 177 23.46 -8.66 3.95
N ARG A 178 22.19 -8.48 4.30
CA ARG A 178 21.63 -7.19 4.72
C ARG A 178 21.06 -7.29 6.12
N PHE A 179 21.38 -6.33 6.98
CA PHE A 179 20.74 -6.18 8.28
C PHE A 179 19.65 -5.13 8.18
N LYS A 180 18.45 -5.49 8.61
CA LYS A 180 17.27 -4.61 8.57
C LYS A 180 16.54 -4.69 9.90
N THR A 181 15.67 -3.73 10.14
CA THR A 181 14.78 -3.74 11.30
C THR A 181 13.32 -3.68 10.85
N ASP A 182 12.47 -4.38 11.59
CA ASP A 182 11.03 -4.30 11.49
C ASP A 182 10.43 -4.32 12.91
N GLY A 183 10.13 -3.13 13.42
CA GLY A 183 9.49 -2.96 14.72
C GLY A 183 7.96 -3.00 14.68
N SER A 184 7.37 -3.39 13.55
CA SER A 184 5.92 -3.45 13.38
C SER A 184 5.29 -4.61 14.16
N VAL A 185 3.95 -4.64 14.18
CA VAL A 185 3.17 -5.73 14.77
C VAL A 185 3.38 -7.07 14.06
N ASP A 186 3.95 -7.06 12.85
CA ASP A 186 4.26 -8.24 12.06
C ASP A 186 5.76 -8.54 11.99
N GLY A 187 6.60 -7.63 12.51
CA GLY A 187 8.03 -7.84 12.65
C GLY A 187 8.38 -8.97 13.62
N PRO A 188 9.64 -9.44 13.63
CA PRO A 188 10.08 -10.54 14.48
C PRO A 188 9.84 -10.26 15.98
N ARG A 189 9.82 -11.31 16.80
CA ARG A 189 9.82 -11.11 18.26
C ARG A 189 11.19 -10.57 18.70
N PRO A 190 11.24 -9.73 19.75
CA PRO A 190 12.52 -9.28 20.30
C PRO A 190 13.44 -10.45 20.66
N GLY A 191 14.72 -10.32 20.31
CA GLY A 191 15.73 -11.37 20.53
C GLY A 191 15.66 -12.58 19.59
N THR A 192 14.69 -12.64 18.67
CA THR A 192 14.58 -13.74 17.69
C THR A 192 14.63 -13.19 16.26
N PRO A 193 15.80 -12.73 15.78
CA PRO A 193 15.91 -12.21 14.42
C PRO A 193 15.59 -13.28 13.37
N VAL A 194 15.03 -12.86 12.24
CA VAL A 194 14.54 -13.78 11.20
C VAL A 194 15.35 -13.60 9.92
N LEU A 195 15.85 -14.71 9.39
CA LEU A 195 16.48 -14.83 8.09
C LEU A 195 15.43 -14.88 6.97
N VAL A 196 15.54 -13.97 6.01
CA VAL A 196 14.67 -13.87 4.84
C VAL A 196 15.52 -13.92 3.56
N GLY A 197 15.22 -14.86 2.67
CA GLY A 197 15.85 -14.93 1.36
C GLY A 197 15.42 -13.77 0.46
N THR A 198 16.37 -13.10 -0.20
CA THR A 198 16.13 -11.92 -1.05
C THR A 198 16.68 -12.05 -2.49
N GLY A 199 17.31 -13.18 -2.82
CA GLY A 199 17.82 -13.49 -4.15
C GLY A 199 17.03 -14.62 -4.82
N MET A 200 16.89 -14.56 -6.14
CA MET A 200 16.24 -15.61 -6.94
C MET A 200 16.93 -16.98 -6.83
N ARG A 201 18.22 -16.99 -6.44
CA ARG A 201 19.03 -18.20 -6.28
C ARG A 201 19.43 -18.47 -4.83
N GLY A 202 18.84 -17.75 -3.86
CA GLY A 202 19.16 -17.90 -2.43
C GLY A 202 20.55 -17.38 -2.03
N ASP A 203 21.26 -16.70 -2.93
CA ASP A 203 22.61 -16.16 -2.76
C ASP A 203 22.65 -14.90 -1.90
N ARG A 204 21.53 -14.19 -1.78
CA ARG A 204 21.37 -12.98 -0.99
C ARG A 204 20.30 -13.15 0.08
N ALA A 205 20.58 -12.65 1.28
CA ALA A 205 19.63 -12.71 2.37
C ALA A 205 19.58 -11.40 3.17
N ALA A 206 18.47 -11.22 3.87
CA ALA A 206 18.33 -10.21 4.90
C ALA A 206 18.08 -10.88 6.24
N VAL A 207 18.72 -10.37 7.30
CA VAL A 207 18.33 -10.65 8.67
C VAL A 207 17.52 -9.46 9.17
N ILE A 208 16.31 -9.76 9.62
CA ILE A 208 15.38 -8.77 10.15
C ILE A 208 15.41 -8.87 11.67
N PHE A 209 15.76 -7.76 12.33
CA PHE A 209 15.71 -7.58 13.77
C PHE A 209 14.47 -6.83 14.19
N SER A 210 14.04 -6.96 15.45
CA SER A 210 12.89 -6.19 15.94
C SER A 210 13.26 -4.74 16.20
N ARG A 211 14.53 -4.48 16.59
CA ARG A 211 15.05 -3.15 16.87
C ARG A 211 16.54 -3.01 16.51
N PRO A 212 17.04 -1.78 16.24
CA PRO A 212 18.45 -1.56 15.92
C PRO A 212 19.42 -2.01 17.01
N GLU A 213 19.04 -1.88 18.28
CA GLU A 213 19.91 -2.19 19.43
C GLU A 213 20.25 -3.68 19.53
N GLU A 214 19.44 -4.55 18.90
CA GLU A 214 19.69 -5.99 18.86
C GLU A 214 20.87 -6.35 17.94
N ILE A 215 21.13 -5.54 16.90
CA ILE A 215 22.06 -5.89 15.82
C ILE A 215 23.48 -6.11 16.37
N SER A 216 24.02 -5.13 17.10
CA SER A 216 25.38 -5.20 17.64
C SER A 216 25.48 -6.21 18.79
N GLY A 217 24.40 -6.44 19.54
CA GLY A 217 24.37 -7.43 20.62
C GLY A 217 24.37 -8.88 20.14
N PHE A 218 23.77 -9.12 18.97
CA PHE A 218 23.56 -10.46 18.40
C PHE A 218 24.71 -10.91 17.49
N ILE A 219 25.43 -9.97 16.84
CA ILE A 219 26.54 -10.28 15.93
C ILE A 219 27.85 -10.33 16.70
N ARG A 220 28.57 -11.45 16.60
CA ARG A 220 29.85 -11.68 17.31
C ARG A 220 30.98 -12.02 16.34
N ARG A 221 32.17 -11.44 16.57
CA ARG A 221 33.37 -11.86 15.83
C ARG A 221 33.81 -13.24 16.32
N GLN A 222 33.93 -14.21 15.41
CA GLN A 222 34.45 -15.54 15.70
C GLN A 222 35.12 -16.13 14.46
N CYS A 223 36.44 -16.32 14.54
CA CYS A 223 37.27 -16.81 13.44
C CYS A 223 37.67 -18.29 13.56
N THR A 224 37.28 -18.94 14.65
CA THR A 224 37.63 -20.30 15.04
C THR A 224 36.40 -21.19 15.13
#